data_AF-A0A9X1TIE8-F1
#
_entry.id   AF-A0A9X1TIE8-F1
#
_cell.length_a   1.000
_cell.length_b   1.000
_cell.length_c   1.000
_cell.angle_alpha   90.00
_cell.angle_beta   90.00
_cell.angle_gamma   90.00
#
_symmetry.space_group_name_H-M   'P 1'
#
loop_
_entity.id
_entity.type
_entity.pdbx_description
1 polymer ?
#
loop_
_entity_poly.entity_id
_entity_poly.type
_entity_poly.pdbx_seq_one_letter_code
_entity_poly.pdbx_strand_id
1 'polypeptide(L)' 'MELTREAVGAKLLIYGATGYTGKMICYEAVRRGLDFEIAGRDRDKLLALSRELSVPYHVFW' A
#
# COMPACT_ATOMS: atom_id res chain seq x y z
N MET A 1 23.64 19.04 16.92
CA MET A 1 23.65 17.80 16.13
C MET A 1 22.20 17.49 15.79
N GLU A 2 21.66 18.26 14.83
CA GLU A 2 20.31 18.04 14.31
C GLU A 2 20.37 16.83 13.37
N LEU A 3 19.74 15.72 13.79
CA LEU A 3 19.25 14.77 12.81
C LEU A 3 18.05 15.43 12.16
N THR A 4 18.27 16.01 10.99
CA THR A 4 17.20 16.26 10.03
C THR A 4 16.51 14.91 9.82
N ARG A 5 15.32 14.75 10.39
CA ARG A 5 14.34 13.85 9.81
C ARG A 5 14.16 14.39 8.39
N GLU A 6 14.86 13.84 7.41
CA GLU A 6 14.36 13.85 6.05
C GLU A 6 12.90 13.44 6.21
N ALA A 7 11.98 14.29 5.76
CA ALA A 7 10.61 13.88 5.65
C ALA A 7 10.64 12.65 4.75
N VAL A 8 10.58 11.46 5.36
CA VAL A 8 10.44 10.18 4.68
C VAL A 8 9.30 10.44 3.73
N GLY A 9 9.60 10.55 2.43
CA GLY A 9 8.67 11.08 1.44
C GLY A 9 7.32 10.41 1.66
N ALA A 10 6.25 11.20 1.74
CA ALA A 10 4.95 10.70 2.17
C ALA A 10 4.60 9.43 1.38
N LYS A 11 4.64 8.28 2.04
CA LYS A 11 4.44 6.99 1.41
C LYS A 11 2.97 6.84 1.08
N LEU A 12 2.63 6.58 -0.17
CA LEU A 12 1.25 6.47 -0.60
C LEU A 12 0.60 5.25 0.08
N LEU A 13 -0.50 5.47 0.79
CA LEU A 13 -1.31 4.38 1.35
C LEU A 13 -2.60 4.23 0.53
N ILE A 14 -2.80 3.07 -0.09
CA ILE A 14 -4.00 2.76 -0.86
C ILE A 14 -5.00 2.03 0.03
N TYR A 15 -6.02 2.75 0.50
CA TYR A 15 -7.08 2.17 1.34
C TYR A 15 -8.19 1.53 0.51
N GLY A 16 -8.81 0.47 1.04
CA GLY A 16 -9.79 -0.32 0.29
C GLY A 16 -9.14 -1.19 -0.79
N ALA A 17 -7.86 -1.51 -0.64
CA ALA A 17 -7.03 -2.16 -1.66
C ALA A 17 -7.58 -3.49 -2.18
N THR A 18 -8.32 -4.24 -1.36
CA THR A 18 -8.87 -5.55 -1.73
C THR A 18 -10.25 -5.47 -2.40
N GLY A 19 -10.85 -4.28 -2.49
CA GLY A 19 -12.07 -4.02 -3.25
C GLY A 19 -11.80 -3.92 -4.76
N TYR A 20 -12.86 -3.87 -5.57
CA TYR A 20 -12.77 -3.85 -7.03
C TYR A 20 -11.89 -2.70 -7.56
N THR A 21 -12.25 -1.46 -7.21
CA THR A 21 -11.49 -0.27 -7.63
C THR A 21 -10.12 -0.21 -6.97
N GLY A 22 -10.03 -0.59 -5.69
CA GLY A 22 -8.76 -0.60 -4.95
C GLY A 22 -7.71 -1.48 -5.62
N LYS A 23 -8.09 -2.69 -6.07
CA LYS A 23 -7.20 -3.58 -6.80
C LYS A 23 -6.71 -2.95 -8.10
N MET A 24 -7.60 -2.36 -8.90
CA MET A 24 -7.22 -1.67 -10.14
C MET A 24 -6.22 -0.53 -9.88
N ILE A 25 -6.43 0.26 -8.83
CA ILE A 25 -5.49 1.32 -8.43
C ILE A 25 -4.14 0.73 -8.01
N CYS A 26 -4.12 -0.37 -7.24
CA CYS A 26 -2.87 -1.02 -6.83
C CYS A 26 -2.07 -1.54 -8.03
N TYR A 27 -2.71 -2.20 -9.00
CA TYR A 27 -2.04 -2.64 -10.22
C TYR A 27 -1.49 -1.48 -11.04
N GLU A 28 -2.24 -0.38 -11.16
CA GLU A 28 -1.76 0.81 -11.86
C GLU A 28 -0.61 1.48 -11.12
N ALA A 29 -0.61 1.48 -9.79
CA ALA A 29 0.49 1.98 -8.97
C ALA A 29 1.78 1.16 -9.20
N VAL A 30 1.67 -0.18 -9.26
CA VAL A 30 2.79 -1.04 -9.66
C VAL A 30 3.25 -0.72 -11.08
N ARG A 31 2.33 -0.60 -12.04
CA ARG A 31 2.66 -0.28 -13.45
C ARG A 31 3.42 1.05 -13.59
N ARG A 32 3.14 2.01 -12.72
CA ARG A 32 3.79 3.33 -12.69
C ARG A 32 5.05 3.39 -11.82
N GLY A 33 5.41 2.32 -11.12
CA GLY A 33 6.57 2.29 -10.22
C GLY A 33 6.44 3.22 -9.01
N LEU A 34 5.21 3.41 -8.50
CA LEU A 34 5.00 4.22 -7.30
C LEU A 34 5.49 3.49 -6.05
N ASP A 35 6.02 4.23 -5.07
CA ASP A 35 6.28 3.70 -3.73
C ASP A 35 5.00 3.80 -2.88
N PHE A 36 4.39 2.66 -2.60
CA PHE A 36 3.10 2.59 -1.90
C PHE A 36 2.95 1.37 -1.00
N GLU A 37 1.96 1.43 -0.13
CA GLU A 37 1.51 0.35 0.74
C GLU A 37 -0.02 0.21 0.62
N ILE A 38 -0.55 -0.96 1.00
CA ILE A 38 -1.98 -1.25 0.87
C ILE A 38 -2.68 -1.38 2.22
N ALA A 39 -3.95 -0.99 2.30
CA ALA A 39 -4.72 -1.02 3.53
C ALA A 39 -6.18 -1.46 3.35
N GLY A 40 -6.75 -2.03 4.40
CA GLY A 40 -8.14 -2.46 4.45
C GLY A 40 -8.49 -3.24 5.73
N ARG A 41 -9.63 -3.93 5.70
CA ARG A 41 -10.20 -4.63 6.86
C ARG A 41 -10.00 -6.15 6.86
N ASP A 42 -9.84 -6.74 5.68
CA ASP A 42 -9.75 -8.20 5.50
C ASP A 42 -8.28 -8.60 5.40
N ARG A 43 -7.75 -9.17 6.50
CA ARG A 43 -6.34 -9.55 6.63
C ARG A 43 -5.90 -10.54 5.57
N ASP A 44 -6.69 -11.57 5.29
CA ASP A 44 -6.29 -12.65 4.39
C ASP A 44 -6.25 -12.16 2.95
N LYS A 45 -7.24 -11.36 2.55
CA LYS A 45 -7.23 -10.72 1.22
C LYS A 45 -6.08 -9.73 1.06
N LEU A 46 -5.74 -8.98 2.12
CA LEU A 46 -4.61 -8.05 2.09
C LEU A 46 -3.28 -8.78 1.99
N LEU A 47 -3.08 -9.84 2.77
CA LEU A 47 -1.86 -10.65 2.72
C LEU A 47 -1.66 -11.28 1.34
N ALA A 48 -2.73 -11.80 0.73
CA ALA A 48 -2.67 -12.34 -0.63
C ALA A 48 -2.25 -11.28 -1.65
N LEU A 49 -2.89 -10.10 -1.63
CA LEU A 49 -2.59 -9.00 -2.54
C LEU A 49 -1.19 -8.41 -2.31
N SER A 50 -0.76 -8.31 -1.06
CA SER A 50 0.59 -7.86 -0.67
C SER A 50 1.68 -8.75 -1.26
N ARG A 51 1.51 -10.07 -1.17
CA ARG A 51 2.45 -11.04 -1.75
C ARG A 51 2.47 -10.98 -3.26
N GLU A 52 1.31 -10.83 -3.88
CA GLU A 52 1.17 -10.70 -5.33
C GLU A 52 1.91 -9.45 -5.86
N LEU A 53 1.70 -8.29 -5.23
CA LEU A 53 2.27 -7.02 -5.68
C LEU A 53 3.65 -6.71 -5.08
N SER A 54 4.13 -7.54 -4.15
CA SER A 54 5.35 -7.32 -3.37
C SER A 54 5.39 -5.97 -2.64
N VAL A 55 4.28 -5.59 -2.01
CA VAL A 55 4.14 -4.33 -1.24
C VAL A 55 3.68 -4.58 0.20
N PRO A 56 4.07 -3.75 1.18
CA PRO A 56 3.59 -3.86 2.56
C PRO A 56 2.06 -3.68 2.68
N TYR A 57 1.46 -4.29 3.72
CA TYR A 57 0.02 -4.13 4.01
C TYR A 57 -0.27 -3.78 5.47
N HIS A 58 -1.40 -3.11 5.66
CA HIS A 58 -1.91 -2.68 6.96
C HIS A 58 -3.38 -3.07 7.15
N VAL A 59 -3.68 -3.65 8.30
CA VAL A 59 -5.06 -4.04 8.67
C VAL A 59 -5.61 -3.03 9.66
N PHE A 60 -6.77 -2.46 9.36
CA PHE A 60 -7.45 -1.46 10.19
C PHE A 60 -8.87 -1.92 10.54
N TRP A 61 -9.36 -1.49 11.71
CA TRP A 61 -10.68 -1.81 12.28
C TRP A 61 -11.58 -0.58 12.30
#